data_AF-A0AAV9IV90-F1
#
_entry.id   AF-A0AAV9IV90-F1
#
_cell.length_a   1.000
_cell.length_b   1.000
_cell.length_c   1.000
_cell.angle_alpha   90.00
_cell.angle_beta   90.00
_cell.angle_gamma   90.00
#
_symmetry.space_group_name_H-M   'P 1'
#
loop_
_entity.id
_entity.type
_entity.pdbx_description
1 polymer ?
#
loop_
_entity_poly.entity_id
_entity_poly.type
_entity_poly.pdbx_seq_one_letter_code
_entity_poly.pdbx_strand_id
1 'polypeptide(L)'
;MYRITSSAEFDRLVLNRGKDHHAEGQVTVVDFYADWCGPCRAIAPVVESLARQYPWVRFVQVNVDELADVSAACGVRAMPTFQFYRGGERVDECVGAEPVGLQGKVAHWAAVSREAGAFGGAGHRLGEGAGTAGDSATPADQRADAALALVRELEQMGFPRVRAWKACLATESQSIDAAMEWIFAHDEDAEIDQVTEDVRLFVEGGGAADANGSQTGATATSSAAAEAQRQVLKQRLQEVRRKREQREKQDAVEAEKRRIHGGRDIQTAKRDYEEEQRRREAERRRRERLFDQQERQRLRKLLEEDRAQRLAARGEQAANASSAAPAAAAAAAAKPPSNSAAAASMQIRLPDGTHLVASFRSDQTLRHVLDYIIQERPELAYHSLTLSNTYPRKTYAADEWDTLTLEAAQLYPRGTLNVSRR
;
A
#
# COMPACT_ATOMS: atom_id res chain seq x y z
N MET A 1 2.50 13.40 -5.52
CA MET A 1 1.88 12.27 -6.25
C MET A 1 0.94 12.86 -7.28
N TYR A 2 0.94 12.36 -8.51
CA TYR A 2 0.14 12.93 -9.61
C TYR A 2 -1.13 12.12 -9.85
N ARG A 3 -2.29 12.78 -9.93
CA ARG A 3 -3.55 12.10 -10.24
C ARG A 3 -3.82 12.17 -11.74
N ILE A 4 -4.02 11.01 -12.36
CA ILE A 4 -4.40 10.91 -13.78
C ILE A 4 -5.91 11.03 -13.89
N THR A 5 -6.36 11.86 -14.83
CA THR A 5 -7.78 12.20 -15.04
C THR A 5 -8.29 11.80 -16.42
N SER A 6 -7.41 11.43 -17.35
CA SER A 6 -7.80 11.02 -18.70
C SER A 6 -6.94 9.87 -19.23
N SER A 7 -7.48 9.08 -20.16
CA SER A 7 -6.74 8.00 -20.82
C SER A 7 -5.55 8.51 -21.66
N ALA A 8 -5.70 9.66 -22.33
CA ALA A 8 -4.60 10.26 -23.10
C ALA A 8 -3.42 10.67 -22.20
N GLU A 9 -3.72 11.12 -20.99
CA GLU A 9 -2.72 11.47 -19.99
C GLU A 9 -2.00 10.22 -19.45
N PHE A 10 -2.73 9.10 -19.27
CA PHE A 10 -2.13 7.81 -18.94
C PHE A 10 -1.15 7.35 -20.02
N ASP A 11 -1.56 7.36 -21.29
CA ASP A 11 -0.73 6.96 -22.42
C ASP A 11 0.54 7.81 -22.54
N ARG A 12 0.42 9.11 -22.26
CA ARG A 12 1.55 10.04 -22.27
C ARG A 12 2.51 9.84 -21.09
N LEU A 13 1.98 9.73 -19.87
CA LEU A 13 2.80 9.75 -18.64
C LEU A 13 3.32 8.38 -18.21
N VAL A 14 2.62 7.31 -18.57
CA VAL A 14 2.92 5.93 -18.16
C VAL A 14 3.45 5.11 -19.34
N LEU A 15 2.78 5.20 -20.50
CA LEU A 15 3.16 4.43 -21.69
C LEU A 15 4.17 5.16 -22.61
N ASN A 16 4.60 6.37 -22.24
CA ASN A 16 5.55 7.21 -23.01
C ASN A 16 5.16 7.39 -24.50
N ARG A 17 3.86 7.42 -24.83
CA ARG A 17 3.37 7.54 -26.23
C ARG A 17 3.41 8.96 -26.80
N GLY A 18 4.35 9.81 -26.37
CA GLY A 18 4.43 11.23 -26.76
C GLY A 18 5.86 11.78 -26.87
N LYS A 19 5.99 13.03 -27.35
CA LYS A 19 7.27 13.76 -27.55
C LYS A 19 7.89 14.29 -26.25
N ASP A 20 7.23 14.10 -25.11
CA ASP A 20 7.81 14.41 -23.81
C ASP A 20 8.70 13.24 -23.41
N HIS A 21 9.92 13.24 -23.96
CA HIS A 21 10.97 12.30 -23.60
C HIS A 21 11.32 12.51 -22.12
N HIS A 22 10.63 11.81 -21.24
CA HIS A 22 11.15 11.57 -19.91
C HIS A 22 12.41 10.73 -20.04
N ALA A 23 13.41 11.02 -19.19
CA ALA A 23 14.71 10.37 -19.20
C ALA A 23 14.53 8.86 -19.43
N GLU A 24 15.06 8.37 -20.55
CA GLU A 24 14.92 6.98 -20.98
C GLU A 24 15.33 6.07 -19.81
N GLY A 25 14.33 5.43 -19.19
CA GLY A 25 14.52 4.56 -18.03
C GLY A 25 14.09 5.09 -16.66
N GLN A 26 13.41 6.25 -16.58
CA GLN A 26 12.67 6.62 -15.37
C GLN A 26 11.55 5.61 -15.09
N VAL A 27 11.47 5.09 -13.87
CA VAL A 27 10.41 4.19 -13.43
C VAL A 27 9.18 4.99 -12.99
N THR A 28 8.00 4.53 -13.42
CA THR A 28 6.69 5.05 -13.01
C THR A 28 5.92 3.99 -12.24
N VAL A 29 5.48 4.33 -11.03
CA VAL A 29 4.63 3.51 -10.18
C VAL A 29 3.21 4.04 -10.29
N VAL A 30 2.28 3.19 -10.70
CA VAL A 30 0.85 3.49 -10.86
C VAL A 30 0.08 2.83 -9.71
N ASP A 31 -0.59 3.64 -8.90
CA ASP A 31 -1.50 3.22 -7.83
C ASP A 31 -2.95 3.23 -8.34
N PHE A 32 -3.53 2.05 -8.55
CA PHE A 32 -4.94 1.88 -8.90
C PHE A 32 -5.77 1.78 -7.63
N TYR A 33 -6.59 2.79 -7.39
CA TYR A 33 -7.38 2.93 -6.17
C TYR A 33 -8.85 3.26 -6.47
N ALA A 34 -9.69 3.19 -5.43
CA ALA A 34 -11.08 3.65 -5.47
C ALA A 34 -11.40 4.41 -4.18
N ASP A 35 -12.28 5.41 -4.24
CA ASP A 35 -12.60 6.24 -3.07
C ASP A 35 -13.32 5.45 -1.96
N TRP A 36 -14.05 4.41 -2.34
CA TRP A 36 -14.76 3.51 -1.42
C TRP A 36 -13.88 2.40 -0.84
N CYS A 37 -12.66 2.20 -1.36
CA CYS A 37 -11.76 1.13 -0.95
C CYS A 37 -11.06 1.45 0.39
N GLY A 38 -11.44 0.71 1.45
CA GLY A 38 -10.83 0.83 2.77
C GLY A 38 -9.32 0.55 2.80
N PRO A 39 -8.84 -0.59 2.26
CA PRO A 39 -7.41 -0.91 2.21
C PRO A 39 -6.57 0.12 1.43
N CYS A 40 -7.15 0.73 0.38
CA CYS A 40 -6.50 1.78 -0.41
C CYS A 40 -6.21 3.02 0.45
N ARG A 41 -7.17 3.44 1.27
CA ARG A 41 -6.98 4.56 2.22
C ARG A 41 -5.93 4.24 3.30
N ALA A 42 -5.82 2.98 3.71
CA ALA A 42 -4.84 2.57 4.71
C ALA A 42 -3.40 2.61 4.19
N ILE A 43 -3.17 2.24 2.92
CA ILE A 43 -1.84 2.22 2.31
C ILE A 43 -1.39 3.59 1.76
N ALA A 44 -2.32 4.47 1.38
CA ALA A 44 -2.04 5.81 0.84
C ALA A 44 -0.91 6.60 1.55
N PRO A 45 -0.87 6.73 2.90
CA PRO A 45 0.22 7.46 3.57
C PRO A 45 1.59 6.80 3.41
N VAL A 46 1.64 5.48 3.24
CA VAL A 46 2.89 4.75 2.97
C VAL A 46 3.39 5.10 1.58
N VAL A 47 2.50 5.12 0.58
CA VAL A 47 2.85 5.46 -0.80
C VAL A 47 3.29 6.92 -0.91
N GLU A 48 2.62 7.84 -0.22
CA GLU A 48 3.05 9.25 -0.14
C GLU A 48 4.44 9.40 0.48
N SER A 49 4.74 8.64 1.53
CA SER A 49 6.07 8.62 2.15
C SER A 49 7.13 8.13 1.15
N LEU A 50 6.84 7.06 0.41
CA LEU A 50 7.73 6.53 -0.61
C LEU A 50 7.94 7.52 -1.76
N ALA A 51 6.90 8.22 -2.18
CA ALA A 51 7.01 9.26 -3.20
C ALA A 51 7.91 10.43 -2.76
N ARG A 52 7.94 10.76 -1.46
CA ARG A 52 8.87 11.75 -0.92
C ARG A 52 10.29 11.20 -0.80
N GLN A 53 10.44 9.93 -0.48
CA GLN A 53 11.74 9.26 -0.33
C GLN A 53 12.45 9.05 -1.67
N TYR A 54 11.71 8.78 -2.74
CA TYR A 54 12.24 8.47 -4.07
C TYR A 54 11.78 9.49 -5.12
N PRO A 55 12.29 10.75 -5.09
CA PRO A 55 11.83 11.82 -5.98
C PRO A 55 12.16 11.58 -7.48
N TRP A 56 13.12 10.70 -7.77
CA TRP A 56 13.45 10.30 -9.14
C TRP A 56 12.51 9.23 -9.70
N VAL A 57 11.70 8.57 -8.85
CA VAL A 57 10.64 7.65 -9.27
C VAL A 57 9.34 8.44 -9.37
N ARG A 58 8.61 8.22 -10.46
CA ARG A 58 7.32 8.88 -10.65
C ARG A 58 6.22 8.07 -9.97
N PHE A 59 5.42 8.72 -9.13
CA PHE A 59 4.25 8.09 -8.52
C PHE A 59 2.97 8.76 -9.05
N VAL A 60 2.13 7.95 -9.69
CA VAL A 60 0.84 8.37 -10.24
C VAL A 60 -0.30 7.56 -9.62
N GLN A 61 -1.47 8.17 -9.52
CA GLN A 61 -2.69 7.56 -8.99
C GLN A 61 -3.77 7.56 -10.06
N VAL A 62 -4.47 6.43 -10.18
CA VAL A 62 -5.58 6.23 -11.11
C VAL A 62 -6.79 5.77 -10.32
N ASN A 63 -7.87 6.55 -10.36
CA ASN A 63 -9.15 6.15 -9.81
C ASN A 63 -9.83 5.19 -10.79
N VAL A 64 -10.10 3.96 -10.37
CA VAL A 64 -10.71 2.93 -11.24
C VAL A 64 -12.15 3.25 -11.61
N ASP A 65 -12.86 4.06 -10.81
CA ASP A 65 -14.24 4.48 -11.09
C ASP A 65 -14.28 5.59 -12.17
N GLU A 66 -13.28 6.47 -12.20
CA GLU A 66 -13.17 7.55 -13.19
C GLU A 66 -12.56 7.07 -14.52
N LEU A 67 -11.64 6.11 -14.45
CA LEU A 67 -10.87 5.59 -15.59
C LEU A 67 -11.02 4.07 -15.72
N ALA A 68 -12.27 3.61 -15.82
CA ALA A 68 -12.62 2.19 -15.94
C ALA A 68 -12.00 1.51 -17.17
N ASP A 69 -11.93 2.20 -18.31
CA ASP A 69 -11.34 1.65 -19.54
C ASP A 69 -9.83 1.40 -19.39
N VAL A 70 -9.13 2.32 -18.72
CA VAL A 70 -7.68 2.21 -18.47
C VAL A 70 -7.39 1.10 -17.47
N SER A 71 -8.16 1.02 -16.39
CA SER A 71 -7.98 -0.02 -15.37
C SER A 71 -8.26 -1.42 -15.93
N ALA A 72 -9.29 -1.56 -16.78
CA ALA A 72 -9.58 -2.79 -17.51
C ALA A 72 -8.45 -3.15 -18.49
N ALA A 73 -7.96 -2.19 -19.27
CA ALA A 73 -6.84 -2.41 -20.21
C ALA A 73 -5.54 -2.81 -19.50
N CYS A 74 -5.29 -2.26 -18.31
CA CYS A 74 -4.15 -2.62 -17.47
C CYS A 74 -4.33 -3.94 -16.70
N GLY A 75 -5.49 -4.60 -16.84
CA GLY A 75 -5.78 -5.89 -16.22
C GLY A 75 -5.99 -5.84 -14.70
N VAL A 76 -6.42 -4.70 -14.15
CA VAL A 76 -6.63 -4.53 -12.70
C VAL A 76 -7.86 -5.34 -12.26
N ARG A 77 -7.66 -6.28 -11.34
CA ARG A 77 -8.72 -7.19 -10.83
C ARG A 77 -9.08 -6.97 -9.36
N ALA A 78 -8.22 -6.30 -8.62
CA ALA A 78 -8.38 -6.04 -7.19
C ALA A 78 -7.79 -4.67 -6.87
N MET A 79 -8.26 -4.04 -5.78
CA MET A 79 -7.74 -2.77 -5.31
C MET A 79 -7.28 -2.87 -3.83
N PRO A 80 -6.18 -2.21 -3.45
CA PRO A 80 -5.28 -1.45 -4.33
C PRO A 80 -4.41 -2.38 -5.18
N THR A 81 -4.03 -1.94 -6.38
CA THR A 81 -3.03 -2.62 -7.21
C THR A 81 -1.98 -1.60 -7.64
N PHE A 82 -0.72 -1.95 -7.45
CA PHE A 82 0.43 -1.13 -7.83
C PHE A 82 1.13 -1.77 -9.02
N GLN A 83 1.26 -1.03 -10.12
CA GLN A 83 1.97 -1.50 -11.30
C GLN A 83 3.20 -0.62 -11.57
N PHE A 84 4.29 -1.25 -11.96
CA PHE A 84 5.57 -0.61 -12.23
C PHE A 84 5.80 -0.58 -13.72
N TYR A 85 6.13 0.59 -14.25
CA TYR A 85 6.35 0.84 -15.67
C TYR A 85 7.75 1.42 -15.89
N ARG A 86 8.43 0.94 -16.93
CA ARG A 86 9.71 1.47 -17.39
C ARG A 86 9.72 1.46 -18.91
N GLY A 87 10.06 2.60 -19.52
CA GLY A 87 10.09 2.71 -20.99
C GLY A 87 8.74 2.45 -21.66
N GLY A 88 7.63 2.62 -20.95
CA GLY A 88 6.28 2.35 -21.46
C GLY A 88 5.80 0.90 -21.33
N GLU A 89 6.64 -0.01 -20.82
CA GLU A 89 6.28 -1.40 -20.56
C GLU A 89 6.08 -1.67 -19.07
N ARG A 90 5.12 -2.54 -18.74
CA ARG A 90 4.87 -2.99 -17.38
C ARG A 90 5.92 -4.03 -16.98
N VAL A 91 6.75 -3.69 -16.00
CA VAL A 91 7.87 -4.53 -15.53
C VAL A 91 7.55 -5.33 -14.28
N ASP A 92 6.63 -4.86 -13.44
CA ASP A 92 6.26 -5.55 -12.20
C ASP A 92 4.86 -5.13 -11.70
N GLU A 93 4.30 -5.91 -10.78
CA GLU A 93 3.00 -5.68 -10.16
C GLU A 93 3.01 -6.11 -8.67
N CYS A 94 2.21 -5.42 -7.86
CA CYS A 94 1.93 -5.74 -6.47
C CYS A 94 0.44 -5.54 -6.22
N VAL A 95 -0.26 -6.62 -5.87
CA VAL A 95 -1.71 -6.61 -5.64
C VAL A 95 -1.97 -6.64 -4.14
N GLY A 96 -2.81 -5.71 -3.67
CA GLY A 96 -3.25 -5.61 -2.28
C GLY A 96 -2.49 -4.57 -1.46
N ALA A 97 -3.01 -4.31 -0.26
CA ALA A 97 -2.45 -3.35 0.68
C ALA A 97 -1.36 -4.00 1.56
N GLU A 98 -0.24 -4.42 0.95
CA GLU A 98 0.90 -5.01 1.65
C GLU A 98 2.08 -4.01 1.73
N PRO A 99 2.30 -3.32 2.87
CA PRO A 99 3.30 -2.25 2.95
C PRO A 99 4.73 -2.73 2.73
N VAL A 100 5.12 -3.88 3.30
CA VAL A 100 6.50 -4.38 3.24
C VAL A 100 6.85 -4.84 1.83
N GLY A 101 5.95 -5.58 1.17
CA GLY A 101 6.12 -6.01 -0.21
C GLY A 101 6.21 -4.83 -1.18
N LEU A 102 5.34 -3.83 -1.01
CA LEU A 102 5.36 -2.61 -1.82
C LEU A 102 6.66 -1.83 -1.63
N GLN A 103 7.11 -1.63 -0.38
CA GLN A 103 8.36 -0.93 -0.07
C GLN A 103 9.57 -1.62 -0.70
N GLY A 104 9.65 -2.95 -0.61
CA GLY A 104 10.74 -3.73 -1.21
C GLY A 104 10.80 -3.57 -2.73
N LYS A 105 9.65 -3.68 -3.42
CA LYS A 105 9.56 -3.50 -4.87
C LYS A 105 9.90 -2.07 -5.29
N VAL A 106 9.36 -1.07 -4.59
CA VAL A 106 9.69 0.35 -4.84
C VAL A 106 11.18 0.60 -4.65
N ALA A 107 11.81 0.09 -3.59
CA ALA A 107 13.24 0.27 -3.37
C ALA A 107 14.09 -0.39 -4.48
N HIS A 108 13.73 -1.60 -4.91
CA HIS A 108 14.39 -2.30 -6.01
C HIS A 108 14.31 -1.51 -7.31
N TRP A 109 13.09 -1.15 -7.75
CA TRP A 109 12.90 -0.42 -9.00
C TRP A 109 13.40 1.03 -8.94
N ALA A 110 13.43 1.64 -7.76
CA ALA A 110 14.05 2.95 -7.56
C ALA A 110 15.57 2.92 -7.75
N ALA A 111 16.25 1.84 -7.37
CA ALA A 111 17.67 1.65 -7.63
C ALA A 111 17.93 1.53 -9.14
N VAL A 112 17.15 0.69 -9.83
CA VAL A 112 17.21 0.50 -11.29
C VAL A 112 16.94 1.81 -12.05
N SER A 113 15.99 2.62 -11.60
CA SER A 113 15.68 3.93 -12.20
C SER A 113 16.84 4.92 -12.07
N ARG A 114 17.71 4.76 -11.06
CA ARG A 114 18.85 5.65 -10.79
C ARG A 114 20.03 5.35 -11.71
N GLU A 115 20.22 4.08 -12.07
CA GLU A 115 21.25 3.64 -13.01
C GLU A 115 20.93 4.11 -14.44
N ALA A 116 19.64 4.10 -14.84
CA ALA A 116 19.23 4.53 -16.18
C ALA A 116 19.37 6.05 -16.40
N GLY A 117 19.19 6.87 -15.35
CA GLY A 117 19.35 8.33 -15.42
C GLY A 117 20.79 8.82 -15.56
N ALA A 118 21.79 7.94 -15.47
CA ALA A 118 23.21 8.29 -15.57
C ALA A 118 23.74 8.36 -17.01
N PHE A 119 22.96 7.99 -18.04
CA PHE A 119 23.45 7.92 -19.43
C PHE A 119 22.54 8.53 -20.52
N GLY A 120 21.42 9.16 -20.18
CA GLY A 120 20.45 9.66 -21.17
C GLY A 120 20.12 11.14 -21.03
N GLY A 121 20.88 12.02 -21.70
CA GLY A 121 20.57 13.45 -21.72
C GLY A 121 21.27 14.20 -22.85
N ALA A 122 20.61 14.30 -24.01
CA ALA A 122 21.00 15.19 -25.09
C ALA A 122 20.84 16.66 -24.67
N GLY A 123 21.94 17.28 -24.23
CA GLY A 123 22.02 18.70 -23.91
C GLY A 123 22.51 19.52 -25.10
N HIS A 124 21.61 20.24 -25.77
CA HIS A 124 21.94 21.37 -26.63
C HIS A 124 22.75 22.41 -25.84
N ARG A 125 23.96 22.76 -26.29
CA ARG A 125 24.75 23.86 -25.72
C ARG A 125 24.94 24.95 -26.78
N LEU A 126 24.32 26.12 -26.58
CA LEU A 126 24.61 27.35 -27.31
C LEU A 126 25.86 28.02 -26.67
N GLY A 127 26.69 28.62 -27.53
CA GLY A 127 28.09 29.03 -27.29
C GLY A 127 28.34 30.02 -26.13
N GLU A 128 29.58 30.36 -25.78
CA GLU A 128 30.86 30.34 -26.49
C GLU A 128 32.02 30.18 -25.48
N GLY A 129 33.20 29.74 -25.96
CA GLY A 129 34.48 30.16 -25.36
C GLY A 129 35.36 29.08 -24.72
N ALA A 130 36.12 28.38 -25.57
CA ALA A 130 37.48 27.88 -25.34
C ALA A 130 37.78 27.01 -24.10
N GLY A 131 37.95 25.70 -24.34
CA GLY A 131 38.59 24.77 -23.41
C GLY A 131 38.22 23.33 -23.72
N THR A 132 38.91 22.71 -24.67
CA THR A 132 38.82 21.28 -24.98
C THR A 132 39.26 20.43 -23.79
N ALA A 133 38.38 19.57 -23.29
CA ALA A 133 38.73 18.29 -22.67
C ALA A 133 37.51 17.37 -22.78
N GLY A 134 37.54 16.45 -23.75
CA GLY A 134 36.67 15.28 -23.72
C GLY A 134 37.22 14.27 -22.73
N ASP A 135 36.36 13.42 -22.19
CA ASP A 135 36.77 12.07 -21.80
C ASP A 135 35.85 11.07 -22.50
N SER A 136 36.33 10.66 -23.67
CA SER A 136 36.15 9.32 -24.18
C SER A 136 36.73 8.33 -23.16
N ALA A 137 35.91 7.43 -22.60
CA ALA A 137 36.45 6.26 -21.92
C ALA A 137 37.45 5.58 -22.87
N THR A 138 38.69 5.46 -22.41
CA THR A 138 39.78 4.97 -23.24
C THR A 138 39.55 3.48 -23.55
N PRO A 139 40.17 2.92 -24.61
CA PRO A 139 40.14 1.47 -24.85
C PRO A 139 40.62 0.63 -23.66
N ALA A 140 41.33 1.25 -22.70
CA ALA A 140 41.74 0.63 -21.45
C ALA A 140 40.59 0.50 -20.43
N ASP A 141 39.70 1.49 -20.34
CA ASP A 141 38.55 1.48 -19.41
C ASP A 141 37.52 0.42 -19.81
N GLN A 142 37.26 0.28 -21.12
CA GLN A 142 36.36 -0.77 -21.64
C GLN A 142 36.92 -2.19 -21.42
N ARG A 143 38.26 -2.34 -21.47
CA ARG A 143 38.93 -3.63 -21.16
C ARG A 143 38.88 -3.94 -19.67
N ALA A 144 39.01 -2.93 -18.81
CA ALA A 144 38.89 -3.11 -17.36
C ALA A 144 37.47 -3.53 -16.94
N ASP A 145 36.44 -2.95 -17.56
CA ASP A 145 35.05 -3.34 -17.32
C ASP A 145 34.73 -4.76 -17.81
N ALA A 146 35.26 -5.15 -18.98
CA ALA A 146 35.13 -6.52 -19.50
C ALA A 146 35.83 -7.56 -18.60
N ALA A 147 37.03 -7.24 -18.09
CA ALA A 147 37.76 -8.08 -17.14
C ALA A 147 36.97 -8.26 -15.84
N LEU A 148 36.35 -7.20 -15.32
CA LEU A 148 35.56 -7.27 -14.09
C LEU A 148 34.27 -8.10 -14.26
N ALA A 149 33.67 -8.09 -15.45
CA ALA A 149 32.52 -8.92 -15.77
C ALA A 149 32.87 -10.41 -15.75
N LEU A 150 33.97 -10.80 -16.40
CA LEU A 150 34.46 -12.18 -16.42
C LEU A 150 34.80 -12.69 -15.01
N VAL A 151 35.40 -11.84 -14.18
CA VAL A 151 35.76 -12.20 -12.81
C VAL A 151 34.54 -12.48 -11.96
N ARG A 152 33.45 -11.71 -12.11
CA ARG A 152 32.18 -11.96 -11.41
C ARG A 152 31.53 -13.28 -11.84
N GLU A 153 31.72 -13.70 -13.08
CA GLU A 153 31.19 -14.95 -13.61
C GLU A 153 31.99 -16.16 -13.11
N LEU A 154 33.31 -16.03 -13.04
CA LEU A 154 34.19 -17.02 -12.40
C LEU A 154 33.92 -17.14 -10.89
N GLU A 155 33.63 -16.02 -10.20
CA GLU A 155 33.18 -16.03 -8.80
C GLU A 155 31.87 -16.82 -8.62
N GLN A 156 30.91 -16.68 -9.54
CA GLN A 156 29.64 -17.43 -9.52
C GLN A 156 29.84 -18.93 -9.77
N MET A 157 30.85 -19.31 -10.56
CA MET A 157 31.26 -20.70 -10.77
C MET A 157 32.10 -21.26 -9.60
N GLY A 158 32.39 -20.45 -8.58
CA GLY A 158 33.04 -20.89 -7.33
C GLY A 158 34.56 -20.71 -7.29
N PHE A 159 35.16 -20.04 -8.28
CA PHE A 159 36.59 -19.72 -8.25
C PHE A 159 36.86 -18.54 -7.31
N PRO A 160 37.89 -18.61 -6.44
CA PRO A 160 38.28 -17.47 -5.60
C PRO A 160 38.59 -16.22 -6.44
N ARG A 161 38.13 -15.05 -5.98
CA ARG A 161 38.27 -13.77 -6.70
C ARG A 161 39.69 -13.46 -7.18
N VAL A 162 40.68 -13.74 -6.34
CA VAL A 162 42.11 -13.49 -6.66
C VAL A 162 42.55 -14.35 -7.84
N ARG A 163 42.15 -15.62 -7.86
CA ARG A 163 42.44 -16.59 -8.91
C ARG A 163 41.73 -16.23 -10.21
N ALA A 164 40.45 -15.89 -10.13
CA ALA A 164 39.66 -15.41 -11.27
C ALA A 164 40.29 -14.16 -11.91
N TRP A 165 40.78 -13.23 -11.09
CA TRP A 165 41.43 -12.00 -11.56
C TRP A 165 42.76 -12.29 -12.26
N LYS A 166 43.62 -13.12 -11.67
CA LYS A 166 44.89 -13.53 -12.30
C LYS A 166 44.69 -14.21 -13.64
N ALA A 167 43.68 -15.08 -13.74
CA ALA A 167 43.32 -15.73 -14.98
C ALA A 167 42.87 -14.74 -16.06
N CYS A 168 42.07 -13.75 -15.70
CA CYS A 168 41.62 -12.71 -16.63
C CYS A 168 42.76 -11.78 -17.08
N LEU A 169 43.76 -11.54 -16.22
CA LEU A 169 44.97 -10.80 -16.60
C LEU A 169 45.86 -11.62 -17.54
N ALA A 170 46.08 -12.90 -17.24
CA ALA A 170 46.95 -13.77 -18.02
C ALA A 170 46.39 -14.10 -19.42
N THR A 171 45.07 -14.08 -19.56
CA THR A 171 44.35 -14.36 -20.82
C THR A 171 43.90 -13.10 -21.55
N GLU A 172 44.30 -11.92 -21.07
CA GLU A 172 43.88 -10.60 -21.58
C GLU A 172 42.35 -10.45 -21.66
N SER A 173 41.60 -11.16 -20.80
CA SER A 173 40.14 -11.12 -20.72
C SER A 173 39.45 -11.53 -22.03
N GLN A 174 40.03 -12.47 -22.78
CA GLN A 174 39.49 -12.94 -24.06
C GLN A 174 38.17 -13.71 -23.93
N SER A 175 38.08 -14.66 -22.99
CA SER A 175 36.86 -15.43 -22.73
C SER A 175 36.92 -16.13 -21.36
N ILE A 176 35.75 -16.56 -20.89
CA ILE A 176 35.61 -17.35 -19.65
C ILE A 176 36.33 -18.69 -19.79
N ASP A 177 36.18 -19.35 -20.94
CA ASP A 177 36.78 -20.66 -21.19
C ASP A 177 38.31 -20.61 -21.15
N ALA A 178 38.91 -19.55 -21.74
CA ALA A 178 40.36 -19.34 -21.68
C ALA A 178 40.84 -19.10 -20.25
N ALA A 179 40.08 -18.33 -19.46
CA ALA A 179 40.40 -18.09 -18.05
C ALA A 179 40.28 -19.37 -17.22
N MET A 180 39.29 -20.23 -17.48
CA MET A 180 39.15 -21.53 -16.81
C MET A 180 40.29 -22.48 -17.19
N GLU A 181 40.66 -22.56 -18.48
CA GLU A 181 41.78 -23.37 -18.95
C GLU A 181 43.10 -22.94 -18.28
N TRP A 182 43.33 -21.64 -18.16
CA TRP A 182 44.47 -21.10 -17.44
C TRP A 182 44.45 -21.45 -15.95
N ILE A 183 43.29 -21.32 -15.28
CA ILE A 183 43.13 -21.69 -13.86
C ILE A 183 43.47 -23.15 -13.63
N PHE A 184 42.98 -24.06 -14.47
CA PHE A 184 43.24 -25.48 -14.33
C PHE A 184 44.71 -25.84 -14.63
N ALA A 185 45.34 -25.13 -15.55
CA ALA A 185 46.77 -25.31 -15.85
C ALA A 185 47.70 -24.87 -14.71
N HIS A 186 47.24 -23.97 -13.83
CA HIS A 186 48.04 -23.37 -12.76
C HIS A 186 47.50 -23.71 -11.35
N ASP A 187 46.60 -24.69 -11.22
CA ASP A 187 45.96 -25.06 -9.93
C ASP A 187 46.96 -25.58 -8.88
N GLU A 188 48.12 -26.09 -9.30
CA GLU A 188 49.19 -26.55 -8.41
C GLU A 188 50.18 -25.45 -8.00
N ASP A 189 50.06 -24.24 -8.56
CA ASP A 189 50.97 -23.14 -8.22
C ASP A 189 50.65 -22.58 -6.84
N ALA A 190 51.60 -22.68 -5.91
CA ALA A 190 51.44 -22.22 -4.52
C ALA A 190 51.12 -20.71 -4.40
N GLU A 191 51.31 -19.94 -5.47
CA GLU A 191 51.09 -18.50 -5.55
C GLU A 191 49.76 -18.12 -6.20
N ILE A 192 48.98 -19.06 -6.75
CA ILE A 192 47.77 -18.76 -7.52
C ILE A 192 46.71 -17.99 -6.72
N ASP A 193 46.59 -18.28 -5.41
CA ASP A 193 45.64 -17.59 -4.51
C ASP A 193 46.27 -16.45 -3.70
N GLN A 194 47.57 -16.18 -3.87
CA GLN A 194 48.26 -15.11 -3.15
C GLN A 194 48.00 -13.75 -3.81
N VAL A 195 47.70 -12.73 -3.01
CA VAL A 195 47.54 -11.36 -3.49
C VAL A 195 48.92 -10.79 -3.84
N THR A 196 49.24 -10.80 -5.13
CA THR A 196 50.48 -10.26 -5.69
C THR A 196 50.32 -8.74 -5.93
N GLU A 197 51.42 -8.00 -6.13
CA GLU A 197 51.42 -6.52 -6.23
C GLU A 197 50.47 -5.98 -7.33
N ASP A 198 50.36 -6.71 -8.43
CA ASP A 198 49.46 -6.49 -9.56
C ASP A 198 47.97 -6.59 -9.19
N VAL A 199 47.62 -7.43 -8.21
CA VAL A 199 46.25 -7.53 -7.68
C VAL A 199 46.00 -6.45 -6.60
N ARG A 200 47.05 -6.07 -5.87
CA ARG A 200 46.99 -5.14 -4.74
C ARG A 200 46.69 -3.70 -5.17
N LEU A 201 47.26 -3.25 -6.29
CA LEU A 201 47.05 -1.91 -6.87
C LEU A 201 45.58 -1.61 -7.21
N PHE A 202 44.75 -2.64 -7.40
CA PHE A 202 43.34 -2.48 -7.77
C PHE A 202 42.36 -2.71 -6.61
N VAL A 203 42.73 -3.51 -5.60
CA VAL A 203 41.91 -3.75 -4.40
C VAL A 203 41.89 -2.52 -3.47
N GLU A 204 42.95 -1.70 -3.49
CA GLU A 204 43.10 -0.52 -2.62
C GLU A 204 42.53 0.79 -3.24
N GLY A 205 41.89 0.73 -4.41
CA GLY A 205 41.25 1.87 -5.11
C GLY A 205 39.92 2.34 -4.50
N GLY A 206 39.85 2.45 -3.17
CA GLY A 206 38.66 2.86 -2.42
C GLY A 206 38.98 3.37 -1.02
N GLY A 207 39.87 4.37 -0.91
CA GLY A 207 40.10 5.09 0.34
C GLY A 207 41.53 5.58 0.51
N ALA A 208 41.67 6.91 0.52
CA ALA A 208 42.82 7.73 0.89
C ALA A 208 44.04 7.00 1.49
N ALA A 209 45.14 7.07 0.74
CA ALA A 209 46.49 6.76 1.19
C ALA A 209 47.04 7.87 2.09
N ASP A 210 47.60 7.49 3.25
CA ASP A 210 48.78 8.14 3.78
C ASP A 210 49.98 7.24 3.49
N ALA A 211 50.88 7.78 2.69
CA ALA A 211 52.11 7.18 2.26
C ALA A 211 53.14 7.13 3.39
N ASN A 212 53.92 6.05 3.45
CA ASN A 212 55.37 6.23 3.51
C ASN A 212 56.09 5.00 2.93
N GLY A 213 56.99 5.28 2.00
CA GLY A 213 57.74 4.27 1.25
C GLY A 213 58.99 3.76 1.97
N SER A 214 59.65 2.80 1.34
CA SER A 214 61.09 2.84 1.07
C SER A 214 61.47 1.62 0.26
N GLN A 215 62.14 1.87 -0.88
CA GLN A 215 63.00 0.90 -1.57
C GLN A 215 64.07 0.37 -0.60
N THR A 216 64.57 -0.85 -0.83
CA THR A 216 65.99 -1.15 -1.17
C THR A 216 66.33 -2.63 -0.97
N GLY A 217 67.10 -3.17 -1.92
CA GLY A 217 68.34 -3.89 -1.62
C GLY A 217 68.26 -5.32 -1.06
N ALA A 218 68.64 -6.26 -1.91
CA ALA A 218 69.12 -7.58 -1.50
C ALA A 218 70.24 -7.48 -0.44
N THR A 219 70.09 -8.18 0.70
CA THR A 219 71.21 -8.73 1.47
C THR A 219 70.75 -9.94 2.26
N ALA A 220 71.50 -11.03 2.14
CA ALA A 220 71.37 -12.22 2.96
C ALA A 220 71.54 -11.84 4.44
N THR A 221 70.45 -11.78 5.17
CA THR A 221 70.43 -11.68 6.63
C THR A 221 70.30 -13.07 7.22
N SER A 222 71.12 -13.34 8.23
CA SER A 222 71.23 -14.62 8.94
C SER A 222 69.88 -15.27 9.24
N SER A 223 69.80 -16.59 9.03
CA SER A 223 68.60 -17.42 9.23
C SER A 223 67.90 -17.18 10.58
N ALA A 224 68.67 -16.81 11.61
CA ALA A 224 68.17 -16.49 12.94
C ALA A 224 67.24 -15.24 12.98
N ALA A 225 67.53 -14.19 12.20
CA ALA A 225 66.71 -12.98 12.17
C ALA A 225 65.38 -13.23 11.42
N ALA A 226 65.41 -14.02 10.34
CA ALA A 226 64.23 -14.43 9.61
C ALA A 226 63.34 -15.38 10.43
N GLU A 227 63.94 -16.29 11.22
CA GLU A 227 63.20 -17.16 12.15
C GLU A 227 62.55 -16.36 13.29
N ALA A 228 63.23 -15.37 13.84
CA ALA A 228 62.66 -14.47 14.85
C ALA A 228 61.47 -13.67 14.30
N GLN A 229 61.55 -13.15 13.07
CA GLN A 229 60.44 -12.47 12.41
C GLN A 229 59.24 -13.41 12.16
N ARG A 230 59.49 -14.67 11.77
CA ARG A 230 58.44 -15.71 11.62
C ARG A 230 57.78 -16.05 12.96
N GLN A 231 58.53 -16.09 14.07
CA GLN A 231 57.98 -16.32 15.40
C GLN A 231 57.08 -15.16 15.86
N VAL A 232 57.51 -13.91 15.64
CA VAL A 232 56.70 -12.72 15.94
C VAL A 232 55.42 -12.68 15.10
N LEU A 233 55.51 -13.02 13.81
CA LEU A 233 54.36 -13.08 12.92
C LEU A 233 53.38 -14.20 13.35
N LYS A 234 53.89 -15.37 13.74
CA LYS A 234 53.08 -16.48 14.26
C LYS A 234 52.35 -16.11 15.55
N GLN A 235 53.01 -15.39 16.46
CA GLN A 235 52.40 -14.87 17.68
C GLN A 235 51.31 -13.82 17.38
N ARG A 236 51.56 -12.87 16.46
CA ARG A 236 50.54 -11.91 16.01
C ARG A 236 49.34 -12.60 15.36
N LEU A 237 49.56 -13.61 14.52
CA LEU A 237 48.48 -14.39 13.90
C LEU A 237 47.65 -15.15 14.94
N GLN A 238 48.29 -15.74 15.95
CA GLN A 238 47.60 -16.38 17.07
C GLN A 238 46.79 -15.37 17.90
N GLU A 239 47.33 -14.17 18.13
CA GLU A 239 46.62 -13.11 18.85
C GLU A 239 45.41 -12.60 18.07
N VAL A 240 45.54 -12.40 16.75
CA VAL A 240 44.44 -12.01 15.87
C VAL A 240 43.35 -13.08 15.83
N ARG A 241 43.73 -14.37 15.72
CA ARG A 241 42.77 -15.49 15.79
C ARG A 241 42.05 -15.51 17.14
N ARG A 242 42.78 -15.36 18.25
CA ARG A 242 42.18 -15.32 19.60
C ARG A 242 41.24 -14.14 19.79
N LYS A 243 41.60 -12.96 19.28
CA LYS A 243 40.74 -11.75 19.29
C LYS A 243 39.49 -11.95 18.44
N ARG A 244 39.61 -12.60 17.28
CA ARG A 244 38.47 -12.93 16.41
C ARG A 244 37.53 -13.93 17.08
N GLU A 245 38.05 -15.01 17.65
CA GLU A 245 37.24 -15.99 18.41
C GLU A 245 36.55 -15.36 19.63
N GLN A 246 37.20 -14.41 20.31
CA GLN A 246 36.57 -13.67 21.41
C GLN A 246 35.44 -12.77 20.93
N ARG A 247 35.61 -12.08 19.79
CA ARG A 247 34.55 -11.27 19.17
C ARG A 247 33.39 -12.15 18.71
N GLU A 248 33.66 -13.25 18.03
CA GLU A 248 32.62 -14.20 17.59
C GLU A 248 31.85 -14.79 18.78
N LYS A 249 32.52 -15.08 19.91
CA LYS A 249 31.85 -15.50 21.15
C LYS A 249 30.99 -14.39 21.78
N GLN A 250 31.45 -13.14 21.74
CA GLN A 250 30.67 -11.99 22.23
C GLN A 250 29.44 -11.73 21.36
N ASP A 251 29.63 -11.75 20.04
CA ASP A 251 28.57 -11.57 19.06
C ASP A 251 27.54 -12.70 19.16
N ALA A 252 27.97 -13.95 19.40
CA ALA A 252 27.06 -15.08 19.63
C ALA A 252 26.24 -14.94 20.92
N VAL A 253 26.86 -14.46 22.01
CA VAL A 253 26.14 -14.20 23.28
C VAL A 253 25.16 -13.04 23.12
N GLU A 254 25.51 -11.99 22.38
CA GLU A 254 24.59 -10.89 22.07
C GLU A 254 23.45 -11.32 21.15
N ALA A 255 23.72 -12.11 20.11
CA ALA A 255 22.72 -12.65 19.21
C ALA A 255 21.72 -13.54 19.97
N GLU A 256 22.20 -14.37 20.89
CA GLU A 256 21.34 -15.21 21.73
C GLU A 256 20.49 -14.37 22.70
N LYS A 257 21.04 -13.30 23.29
CA LYS A 257 20.25 -12.34 24.08
C LYS A 257 19.18 -11.64 23.23
N ARG A 258 19.52 -11.22 22.01
CA ARG A 258 18.57 -10.61 21.06
C ARG A 258 17.46 -11.59 20.63
N ARG A 259 17.78 -12.87 20.46
CA ARG A 259 16.80 -13.93 20.17
C ARG A 259 15.81 -14.11 21.32
N ILE A 260 16.28 -14.08 22.56
CA ILE A 260 15.44 -14.19 23.75
C ILE A 260 14.57 -12.93 23.95
N HIS A 261 15.10 -11.73 23.70
CA HIS A 261 14.36 -10.47 23.87
C HIS A 261 13.33 -10.24 22.75
N GLY A 262 13.68 -10.53 21.49
CA GLY A 262 12.83 -10.23 20.33
C GLY A 262 11.47 -10.96 20.33
N GLY A 263 11.38 -12.15 20.92
CA GLY A 263 10.10 -12.87 21.04
C GLY A 263 9.16 -12.27 22.11
N ARG A 264 9.72 -11.69 23.18
CA ARG A 264 8.96 -11.06 24.26
C ARG A 264 8.45 -9.69 23.83
N ASP A 265 9.29 -8.92 23.14
CA ASP A 265 8.98 -7.55 22.72
C ASP A 265 7.81 -7.48 21.73
N ILE A 266 7.74 -8.42 20.77
CA ILE A 266 6.65 -8.49 19.79
C ILE A 266 5.29 -8.77 20.44
N GLN A 267 5.25 -9.62 21.47
CA GLN A 267 4.00 -9.94 22.17
C GLN A 267 3.52 -8.79 23.06
N THR A 268 4.42 -8.11 23.77
CA THR A 268 4.07 -6.89 24.53
C THR A 268 3.65 -5.75 23.61
N ALA A 269 4.36 -5.50 22.51
CA ALA A 269 4.01 -4.46 21.55
C ALA A 269 2.62 -4.68 20.93
N LYS A 270 2.27 -5.93 20.62
CA LYS A 270 0.93 -6.27 20.12
C LYS A 270 -0.17 -6.00 21.16
N ARG A 271 0.04 -6.40 22.42
CA ARG A 271 -0.93 -6.18 23.50
C ARG A 271 -1.14 -4.69 23.79
N ASP A 272 -0.06 -3.92 23.82
CA ASP A 272 -0.11 -2.48 24.08
C ASP A 272 -0.80 -1.75 22.92
N TYR A 273 -0.55 -2.16 21.68
CA TYR A 273 -1.28 -1.66 20.51
C TYR A 273 -2.77 -1.97 20.58
N GLU A 274 -3.16 -3.20 20.91
CA GLU A 274 -4.57 -3.61 21.06
C GLU A 274 -5.28 -2.86 22.21
N GLU A 275 -4.57 -2.57 23.30
CA GLU A 275 -5.09 -1.79 24.42
C GLU A 275 -5.26 -0.31 24.05
N GLU A 276 -4.32 0.26 23.30
CA GLU A 276 -4.41 1.64 22.82
C GLU A 276 -5.57 1.84 21.82
N GLN A 277 -5.80 0.85 20.94
CA GLN A 277 -6.95 0.84 20.03
C GLN A 277 -8.28 0.80 20.79
N ARG A 278 -8.39 -0.08 21.80
CA ARG A 278 -9.59 -0.14 22.67
C ARG A 278 -9.81 1.16 23.43
N ARG A 279 -8.74 1.81 23.90
CA ARG A 279 -8.82 3.10 24.60
C ARG A 279 -9.32 4.23 23.68
N ARG A 280 -8.78 4.33 22.47
CA ARG A 280 -9.22 5.32 21.46
C ARG A 280 -10.67 5.11 21.07
N GLU A 281 -11.10 3.86 20.90
CA GLU A 281 -12.49 3.56 20.57
C GLU A 281 -13.46 3.89 21.73
N ALA A 282 -13.07 3.57 22.98
CA ALA A 282 -13.84 3.95 24.16
C ALA A 282 -13.96 5.46 24.33
N GLU A 283 -12.89 6.21 24.07
CA GLU A 283 -12.90 7.67 24.11
C GLU A 283 -13.78 8.26 23.00
N ARG A 284 -13.71 7.73 21.77
CA ARG A 284 -14.60 8.12 20.67
C ARG A 284 -16.07 7.91 21.03
N ARG A 285 -16.42 6.72 21.53
CA ARG A 285 -17.79 6.40 21.99
C ARG A 285 -18.21 7.27 23.18
N ARG A 286 -17.28 7.76 24.00
CA ARG A 286 -17.59 8.69 25.10
C ARG A 286 -17.86 10.10 24.57
N ARG A 287 -17.08 10.57 23.60
CA ARG A 287 -17.28 11.88 22.95
C ARG A 287 -18.60 11.93 22.17
N GLU A 288 -18.92 10.87 21.43
CA GLU A 288 -20.19 10.74 20.70
C GLU A 288 -21.39 10.77 21.66
N ARG A 289 -21.35 9.99 22.76
CA ARG A 289 -22.38 10.02 23.79
C ARG A 289 -22.58 11.41 24.42
N LEU A 290 -21.49 12.16 24.65
CA LEU A 290 -21.57 13.52 25.19
C LEU A 290 -22.17 14.50 24.17
N PHE A 291 -21.81 14.38 22.90
CA PHE A 291 -22.37 15.17 21.82
C PHE A 291 -23.88 14.91 21.67
N ASP A 292 -24.30 13.65 21.62
CA ASP A 292 -25.71 13.26 21.56
C ASP A 292 -26.49 13.76 22.78
N GLN A 293 -25.87 13.72 23.97
CA GLN A 293 -26.47 14.24 25.19
C GLN A 293 -26.68 15.76 25.12
N GLN A 294 -25.69 16.49 24.60
CA GLN A 294 -25.79 17.94 24.39
C GLN A 294 -26.85 18.30 23.33
N GLU A 295 -26.91 17.55 22.24
CA GLU A 295 -27.90 17.76 21.18
C GLU A 295 -29.32 17.49 21.69
N ARG A 296 -29.53 16.39 22.43
CA ARG A 296 -30.80 16.09 23.10
C ARG A 296 -31.18 17.17 24.11
N GLN A 297 -30.23 17.74 24.84
CA GLN A 297 -30.48 18.86 25.75
C GLN A 297 -30.88 20.13 25.00
N ARG A 298 -30.25 20.46 23.87
CA ARG A 298 -30.64 21.58 23.00
C ARG A 298 -32.05 21.41 22.45
N LEU A 299 -32.37 20.24 21.90
CA LEU A 299 -33.71 19.91 21.40
C LEU A 299 -34.78 20.03 22.49
N ARG A 300 -34.47 19.57 23.71
CA ARG A 300 -35.38 19.71 24.86
C ARG A 300 -35.64 21.17 25.22
N LYS A 301 -34.60 22.03 25.23
CA LYS A 301 -34.77 23.46 25.49
C LYS A 301 -35.63 24.15 24.41
N LEU A 302 -35.40 23.86 23.13
CA LEU A 302 -36.22 24.41 22.04
C LEU A 302 -37.69 24.01 22.16
N LEU A 303 -37.98 22.76 22.55
CA LEU A 303 -39.35 22.30 22.79
C LEU A 303 -39.99 22.98 24.02
N GLU A 304 -39.22 23.21 25.07
CA GLU A 304 -39.67 23.92 26.27
C GLU A 304 -39.98 25.40 25.94
N GLU A 305 -39.14 26.05 25.16
CA GLU A 305 -39.34 27.41 24.67
C GLU A 305 -40.57 27.52 23.75
N ASP A 306 -40.75 26.61 22.78
CA ASP A 306 -41.97 26.57 21.94
C ASP A 306 -43.22 26.35 22.78
N ARG A 307 -43.17 25.46 23.78
CA ARG A 307 -44.29 25.19 24.69
C ARG A 307 -44.60 26.42 25.55
N ALA A 308 -43.59 27.13 26.05
CA ALA A 308 -43.75 28.36 26.82
C ALA A 308 -44.35 29.49 25.97
N GLN A 309 -43.88 29.65 24.72
CA GLN A 309 -44.45 30.62 23.78
C GLN A 309 -45.92 30.35 23.48
N ARG A 310 -46.31 29.08 23.27
CA ARG A 310 -47.73 28.71 23.07
C ARG A 310 -48.58 28.95 24.30
N LEU A 311 -48.05 28.71 25.50
CA LEU A 311 -48.73 29.00 26.76
C LEU A 311 -48.89 30.51 26.97
N ALA A 312 -47.85 31.31 26.68
CA ALA A 312 -47.90 32.77 26.73
C ALA A 312 -48.91 33.32 25.71
N ALA A 313 -48.88 32.84 24.47
CA ALA A 313 -49.86 33.21 23.44
C ALA A 313 -51.29 32.82 23.80
N ARG A 314 -51.49 31.68 24.49
CA ARG A 314 -52.81 31.30 25.05
C ARG A 314 -53.24 32.22 26.20
N GLY A 315 -52.32 32.64 27.06
CA GLY A 315 -52.57 33.61 28.13
C GLY A 315 -52.93 34.99 27.57
N GLU A 316 -52.23 35.44 26.52
CA GLU A 316 -52.53 36.67 25.80
C GLU A 316 -53.86 36.59 25.04
N GLN A 317 -54.18 35.46 24.41
CA GLN A 317 -55.49 35.23 23.78
C GLN A 317 -56.63 35.17 24.80
N ALA A 318 -56.40 34.64 26.01
CA ALA A 318 -57.38 34.66 27.10
C ALA A 318 -57.59 36.07 27.68
N ALA A 319 -56.53 36.88 27.76
CA ALA A 319 -56.63 38.29 28.15
C ALA A 319 -57.38 39.13 27.09
N ASN A 320 -57.16 38.85 25.80
CA ASN A 320 -57.88 39.50 24.69
C ASN A 320 -59.32 38.98 24.50
N ALA A 321 -59.67 37.80 25.02
CA ALA A 321 -61.02 37.25 24.97
C ALA A 321 -61.98 37.84 26.03
N SER A 322 -61.46 38.55 27.04
CA SER A 322 -62.26 39.24 28.06
C SER A 322 -62.85 40.58 27.61
N SER A 323 -62.63 41.00 26.36
CA SER A 323 -63.11 42.27 25.80
C SER A 323 -64.06 42.15 24.60
N ALA A 324 -64.51 40.95 24.22
CA ALA A 324 -65.42 40.80 23.08
C ALA A 324 -66.41 39.62 23.20
N ALA A 325 -67.71 39.94 23.12
CA ALA A 325 -68.82 39.02 22.84
C ALA A 325 -70.00 39.81 22.21
N PRO A 326 -70.96 39.18 21.48
CA PRO A 326 -70.86 37.97 20.64
C PRO A 326 -71.57 38.12 19.27
N ALA A 327 -71.25 37.29 18.27
CA ALA A 327 -72.19 36.99 17.18
C ALA A 327 -71.87 35.68 16.43
N ALA A 328 -72.94 34.91 16.22
CA ALA A 328 -73.21 33.91 15.18
C ALA A 328 -72.58 32.52 15.27
N ALA A 329 -73.48 31.56 15.44
CA ALA A 329 -73.27 30.12 15.39
C ALA A 329 -73.42 29.56 13.96
N ALA A 330 -72.88 28.35 13.82
CA ALA A 330 -73.26 27.28 12.88
C ALA A 330 -72.76 27.33 11.42
N ALA A 331 -71.65 26.62 11.19
CA ALA A 331 -71.55 25.63 10.12
C ALA A 331 -70.44 24.62 10.48
N ALA A 332 -70.85 23.47 11.02
CA ALA A 332 -69.97 22.35 11.28
C ALA A 332 -69.63 21.65 9.96
N ALA A 333 -68.43 21.90 9.43
CA ALA A 333 -67.81 21.08 8.40
C ALA A 333 -66.71 20.24 9.06
N ALA A 334 -66.87 18.92 8.95
CA ALA A 334 -65.98 17.93 9.52
C ALA A 334 -64.53 18.16 9.11
N LYS A 335 -63.64 18.22 10.10
CA LYS A 335 -62.20 18.08 9.92
C LYS A 335 -61.92 16.76 9.20
N PRO A 336 -61.11 16.71 8.13
CA PRO A 336 -60.56 15.45 7.68
C PRO A 336 -59.68 14.87 8.80
N PRO A 337 -59.72 13.56 9.05
CA PRO A 337 -58.89 12.95 10.09
C PRO A 337 -57.42 13.18 9.74
N SER A 338 -56.68 13.72 10.71
CA SER A 338 -55.23 13.66 10.72
C SER A 338 -54.79 12.19 10.74
N ASN A 339 -54.32 11.69 9.60
CA ASN A 339 -53.43 10.54 9.53
C ASN A 339 -52.51 10.76 8.33
N SER A 340 -51.43 11.51 8.54
CA SER A 340 -50.28 11.45 7.63
C SER A 340 -49.61 10.09 7.82
N ALA A 341 -50.14 9.06 7.17
CA ALA A 341 -49.44 7.80 7.01
C ALA A 341 -48.22 8.09 6.12
N ALA A 342 -47.06 8.23 6.73
CA ALA A 342 -45.83 8.39 6.00
C ALA A 342 -45.62 7.14 5.14
N ALA A 343 -45.38 7.34 3.84
CA ALA A 343 -45.16 6.25 2.90
C ALA A 343 -43.77 5.66 3.17
N ALA A 344 -43.72 4.39 3.55
CA ALA A 344 -42.48 3.63 3.64
C ALA A 344 -42.14 3.01 2.30
N SER A 345 -40.93 3.29 1.81
CA SER A 345 -40.38 2.61 0.64
C SER A 345 -39.77 1.28 1.08
N MET A 346 -40.24 0.18 0.49
CA MET A 346 -39.78 -1.18 0.80
C MET A 346 -39.20 -1.85 -0.44
N GLN A 347 -38.10 -2.57 -0.25
CA GLN A 347 -37.51 -3.44 -1.27
C GLN A 347 -37.91 -4.89 -1.02
N ILE A 348 -38.59 -5.49 -1.98
CA ILE A 348 -39.06 -6.88 -1.95
C ILE A 348 -38.18 -7.69 -2.87
N ARG A 349 -37.46 -8.69 -2.35
CA ARG A 349 -36.62 -9.60 -3.11
C ARG A 349 -37.43 -10.83 -3.49
N LEU A 350 -37.58 -11.05 -4.78
CA LEU A 350 -38.36 -12.14 -5.36
C LEU A 350 -37.48 -13.41 -5.51
N PRO A 351 -38.10 -14.60 -5.60
CA PRO A 351 -37.36 -15.87 -5.73
C PRO A 351 -36.61 -16.01 -7.06
N ASP A 352 -36.93 -15.20 -8.06
CA ASP A 352 -36.22 -15.12 -9.35
C ASP A 352 -34.92 -14.30 -9.28
N GLY A 353 -34.60 -13.73 -8.10
CA GLY A 353 -33.44 -12.86 -7.88
C GLY A 353 -33.68 -11.39 -8.26
N THR A 354 -34.86 -11.06 -8.81
CA THR A 354 -35.25 -9.67 -9.07
C THR A 354 -35.77 -9.01 -7.79
N HIS A 355 -35.91 -7.67 -7.83
CA HIS A 355 -36.45 -6.92 -6.71
C HIS A 355 -37.54 -5.96 -7.18
N LEU A 356 -38.61 -5.87 -6.40
CA LEU A 356 -39.66 -4.87 -6.54
C LEU A 356 -39.46 -3.79 -5.47
N VAL A 357 -39.63 -2.53 -5.87
CA VAL A 357 -39.62 -1.40 -4.94
C VAL A 357 -41.00 -0.79 -4.95
N ALA A 358 -41.66 -0.80 -3.80
CA ALA A 358 -43.01 -0.29 -3.64
C ALA A 358 -43.14 0.51 -2.34
N SER A 359 -44.09 1.43 -2.34
CA SER A 359 -44.35 2.31 -1.20
C SER A 359 -45.67 1.93 -0.55
N PHE A 360 -45.62 1.62 0.74
CA PHE A 360 -46.77 1.21 1.53
C PHE A 360 -46.97 2.13 2.71
N ARG A 361 -48.19 2.17 3.25
CA ARG A 361 -48.50 2.94 4.46
C ARG A 361 -48.11 2.13 5.70
N SER A 362 -47.73 2.80 6.78
CA SER A 362 -47.32 2.13 8.03
C SER A 362 -48.41 1.25 8.67
N ASP A 363 -49.68 1.59 8.44
CA ASP A 363 -50.86 0.92 8.96
C ASP A 363 -51.27 -0.33 8.16
N GLN A 364 -50.70 -0.54 6.97
CA GLN A 364 -51.00 -1.70 6.15
C GLN A 364 -50.33 -2.97 6.70
N THR A 365 -50.98 -4.11 6.46
CA THR A 365 -50.51 -5.43 6.89
C THR A 365 -49.65 -6.10 5.83
N LEU A 366 -48.94 -7.16 6.22
CA LEU A 366 -48.16 -7.98 5.28
C LEU A 366 -49.03 -8.61 4.18
N ARG A 367 -50.32 -8.86 4.43
CA ARG A 367 -51.29 -9.29 3.40
C ARG A 367 -51.33 -8.32 2.22
N HIS A 368 -51.38 -7.02 2.48
CA HIS A 368 -51.46 -6.03 1.41
C HIS A 368 -50.19 -6.03 0.54
N VAL A 369 -49.04 -6.35 1.12
CA VAL A 369 -47.77 -6.52 0.39
C VAL A 369 -47.81 -7.76 -0.49
N LEU A 370 -48.39 -8.87 0.01
CA LEU A 370 -48.58 -10.10 -0.77
C LEU A 370 -49.52 -9.89 -1.95
N ASP A 371 -50.63 -9.19 -1.73
CA ASP A 371 -51.59 -8.85 -2.80
C ASP A 371 -50.90 -8.04 -3.90
N TYR A 372 -50.04 -7.07 -3.53
CA TYR A 372 -49.22 -6.30 -4.46
C TYR A 372 -48.22 -7.18 -5.24
N ILE A 373 -47.51 -8.08 -4.55
CA ILE A 373 -46.56 -9.01 -5.19
C ILE A 373 -47.29 -9.86 -6.24
N ILE A 374 -48.50 -10.33 -5.95
CA ILE A 374 -49.27 -11.21 -6.82
C ILE A 374 -49.92 -10.44 -7.96
N GLN A 375 -50.27 -9.18 -7.75
CA GLN A 375 -50.70 -8.30 -8.82
C GLN A 375 -49.57 -8.05 -9.85
N GLU A 376 -48.34 -7.83 -9.38
CA GLU A 376 -47.17 -7.61 -10.24
C GLU A 376 -46.61 -8.91 -10.85
N ARG A 377 -46.80 -10.04 -10.16
CA ARG A 377 -46.28 -11.37 -10.51
C ARG A 377 -47.36 -12.44 -10.27
N PRO A 378 -48.37 -12.55 -11.15
CA PRO A 378 -49.49 -13.49 -10.99
C PRO A 378 -49.06 -14.96 -11.02
N GLU A 379 -47.85 -15.27 -11.51
CA GLU A 379 -47.24 -16.60 -11.48
C GLU A 379 -46.84 -17.09 -10.08
N LEU A 380 -46.87 -16.22 -9.06
CA LEU A 380 -46.57 -16.58 -7.68
C LEU A 380 -47.86 -16.89 -6.90
N ALA A 381 -48.06 -18.15 -6.50
CA ALA A 381 -49.26 -18.56 -5.77
C ALA A 381 -49.12 -18.34 -4.24
N TYR A 382 -50.11 -17.69 -3.60
CA TYR A 382 -50.16 -17.35 -2.17
C TYR A 382 -49.67 -18.47 -1.23
N HIS A 383 -50.16 -19.70 -1.45
CA HIS A 383 -49.93 -20.84 -0.56
C HIS A 383 -48.50 -21.40 -0.62
N SER A 384 -47.69 -20.94 -1.57
CA SER A 384 -46.32 -21.39 -1.76
C SER A 384 -45.28 -20.36 -1.32
N LEU A 385 -45.67 -19.22 -0.77
CA LEU A 385 -44.74 -18.13 -0.44
C LEU A 385 -44.42 -18.10 1.06
N THR A 386 -43.15 -17.84 1.36
CA THR A 386 -42.65 -17.58 2.71
C THR A 386 -42.02 -16.19 2.71
N LEU A 387 -42.42 -15.35 3.67
CA LEU A 387 -41.86 -14.01 3.86
C LEU A 387 -40.82 -14.04 4.98
N SER A 388 -39.67 -13.43 4.75
CA SER A 388 -38.63 -13.27 5.78
C SER A 388 -37.90 -11.95 5.65
N ASN A 389 -37.42 -11.37 6.75
CA ASN A 389 -36.53 -10.22 6.69
C ASN A 389 -35.05 -10.68 6.75
N THR A 390 -34.12 -9.79 6.39
CA THR A 390 -32.68 -10.08 6.48
C THR A 390 -32.13 -9.78 7.88
N TYR A 391 -32.63 -8.71 8.53
CA TYR A 391 -32.16 -8.28 9.83
C TYR A 391 -33.23 -7.46 10.56
N PRO A 392 -33.66 -7.82 11.79
CA PRO A 392 -33.34 -9.05 12.52
C PRO A 392 -34.10 -10.26 11.94
N ARG A 393 -33.38 -11.31 11.52
CA ARG A 393 -33.94 -12.46 10.78
C ARG A 393 -35.18 -13.06 11.47
N LYS A 394 -36.35 -12.79 10.91
CA LYS A 394 -37.67 -13.27 11.29
C LYS A 394 -38.35 -13.79 10.02
N THR A 395 -38.90 -14.99 10.12
CA THR A 395 -39.78 -15.57 9.11
C THR A 395 -41.21 -15.37 9.58
N TYR A 396 -42.06 -14.84 8.71
CA TYR A 396 -43.46 -14.56 9.02
C TYR A 396 -44.34 -15.73 8.58
N ALA A 397 -45.09 -16.31 9.52
CA ALA A 397 -46.01 -17.40 9.25
C ALA A 397 -47.33 -16.90 8.61
N ALA A 398 -48.08 -17.79 7.96
CA ALA A 398 -49.26 -17.42 7.16
C ALA A 398 -50.39 -16.76 7.97
N ASP A 399 -50.48 -17.08 9.27
CA ASP A 399 -51.39 -16.51 10.26
C ASP A 399 -50.96 -15.10 10.72
N GLU A 400 -49.68 -14.77 10.64
CA GLU A 400 -49.15 -13.44 10.96
C GLU A 400 -49.39 -12.43 9.82
N TRP A 401 -49.71 -12.88 8.60
CA TRP A 401 -49.82 -11.99 7.43
C TRP A 401 -50.99 -11.02 7.53
N ASP A 402 -52.10 -11.45 8.13
CA ASP A 402 -53.33 -10.66 8.26
C ASP A 402 -53.32 -9.74 9.48
N THR A 403 -52.52 -10.06 10.49
CA THR A 403 -52.54 -9.39 11.79
C THR A 403 -51.38 -8.42 11.98
N LEU A 404 -50.24 -8.67 11.33
CA LEU A 404 -49.03 -7.88 11.54
C LEU A 404 -48.95 -6.69 10.57
N THR A 405 -48.94 -5.48 11.12
CA THR A 405 -48.71 -4.24 10.37
C THR A 405 -47.24 -4.05 10.02
N LEU A 406 -46.95 -3.25 8.99
CA LEU A 406 -45.57 -2.95 8.58
C LEU A 406 -44.75 -2.26 9.67
N GLU A 407 -45.40 -1.43 10.49
CA GLU A 407 -44.79 -0.83 11.67
C GLU A 407 -44.45 -1.88 12.74
N ALA A 408 -45.39 -2.77 13.08
CA ALA A 408 -45.17 -3.84 14.04
C ALA A 408 -44.11 -4.86 13.56
N ALA A 409 -44.01 -5.05 12.25
CA ALA A 409 -43.00 -5.90 11.62
C ALA A 409 -41.59 -5.27 11.55
N GLN A 410 -41.43 -4.00 11.99
CA GLN A 410 -40.20 -3.21 11.88
C GLN A 410 -39.71 -3.02 10.43
N LEU A 411 -40.64 -2.98 9.47
CA LEU A 411 -40.34 -2.78 8.04
C LEU A 411 -40.55 -1.31 7.60
N TYR A 412 -40.98 -0.46 8.52
CA TYR A 412 -41.16 1.00 8.37
C TYR A 412 -39.98 1.76 9.04
N PRO A 413 -39.47 2.88 8.49
CA PRO A 413 -39.85 3.56 7.24
C PRO A 413 -39.16 3.01 5.98
N ARG A 414 -38.14 2.16 6.14
CA ARG A 414 -37.45 1.46 5.06
C ARG A 414 -37.17 0.03 5.50
N GLY A 415 -37.69 -0.93 4.75
CA GLY A 415 -37.57 -2.35 5.04
C GLY A 415 -37.09 -3.14 3.82
N THR A 416 -36.50 -4.31 4.06
CA THR A 416 -36.22 -5.31 3.03
C THR A 416 -36.89 -6.62 3.38
N LEU A 417 -37.70 -7.13 2.46
CA LEU A 417 -38.44 -8.38 2.61
C LEU A 417 -37.99 -9.38 1.55
N ASN A 418 -37.64 -10.59 1.97
CA ASN A 418 -37.31 -11.71 1.09
C ASN A 418 -38.53 -12.60 0.93
N VAL A 419 -38.87 -12.90 -0.32
CA VAL A 419 -39.92 -13.83 -0.70
C VAL A 419 -39.26 -15.09 -1.22
N SER A 420 -39.47 -16.21 -0.54
CA SER A 420 -38.99 -17.52 -0.96
C SER A 420 -40.17 -18.45 -1.24
N ARG A 421 -40.02 -19.35 -2.21
CA ARG A 421 -40.98 -20.45 -2.38
C ARG A 421 -40.76 -21.50 -1.28
N ARG A 422 -41.85 -21.98 -0.70
CA ARG A 422 -41.87 -23.04 0.31
C ARG A 422 -41.50 -24.39 -0.30
#